data_AF-X1IZD4-F1
#
_entry.id   AF-X1IZD4-F1
#
_cell.length_a   1.000
_cell.length_b   1.000
_cell.length_c   1.000
_cell.angle_alpha   90.00
_cell.angle_beta   90.00
_cell.angle_gamma   90.00
#
_symmetry.space_group_name_H-M   'P 1'
#
loop_
_entity.id
_entity.type
_entity.pdbx_description
1 polymer ?
#
loop_
_entity_poly.entity_id
_entity_poly.type
_entity_poly.pdbx_seq_one_letter_code
_entity_poly.pdbx_strand_id
1 'polypeptide(L)' 'MELVAREKNILKVKGLDAIDGTPLLDIKPYIPSIDEKANVQIGWLKDRLKVKRI' A
#
# COMPACT_ATOMS: atom_id res chain seq x y z
N MET A 1 -4.36 -6.47 -4.06
CA MET A 1 -3.08 -5.87 -4.47
C MET A 1 -2.00 -5.95 -3.39
N GLU A 2 -0.75 -6.17 -3.80
CA GLU A 2 0.48 -6.22 -2.99
C GLU A 2 1.58 -5.45 -3.73
N LEU A 3 2.40 -4.66 -3.03
CA LEU A 3 3.59 -4.02 -3.59
C LEU A 3 4.77 -5.00 -3.53
N VAL A 4 5.29 -5.39 -4.69
CA VAL A 4 6.38 -6.37 -4.83
C VAL A 4 7.74 -5.68 -4.88
N ALA A 5 7.85 -4.58 -5.62
CA ALA A 5 9.09 -3.81 -5.71
C ALA A 5 8.81 -2.35 -6.08
N ARG A 6 9.77 -1.47 -5.78
CA ARG A 6 9.80 -0.08 -6.20
C ARG A 6 11.13 0.24 -6.87
N GLU A 7 11.07 0.81 -8.07
CA GLU A 7 12.20 1.28 -8.85
C GLU A 7 11.95 2.75 -9.24
N LYS A 8 12.54 3.69 -8.49
CA LYS A 8 12.23 5.13 -8.61
C LYS A 8 10.72 5.40 -8.52
N ASN A 9 10.09 5.74 -9.65
CA ASN A 9 8.66 6.04 -9.83
C ASN A 9 7.85 4.87 -10.41
N ILE A 10 8.45 3.69 -10.57
CA ILE A 10 7.79 2.47 -11.05
C ILE A 10 7.51 1.56 -9.86
N LEU A 11 6.25 1.11 -9.73
CA LEU A 11 5.83 0.14 -8.72
C LEU A 11 5.46 -1.18 -9.40
N LYS A 12 6.12 -2.27 -9.03
CA LYS A 12 5.74 -3.63 -9.43
C LYS A 12 4.76 -4.17 -8.40
N VAL A 13 3.60 -4.65 -8.85
CA VAL A 13 2.46 -4.98 -7.99
C VAL A 13 1.85 -6.31 -8.40
N LYS A 14 1.26 -7.03 -7.44
CA LYS A 14 0.56 -8.30 -7.67
C LYS A 14 -0.92 -8.18 -7.35
N GLY A 15 -1.78 -8.70 -8.23
CA GLY A 15 -3.24 -8.69 -8.06
C GLY A 15 -3.86 -7.31 -8.26
N LEU A 16 -3.42 -6.60 -9.30
CA LEU A 16 -4.13 -5.47 -9.89
C LEU A 16 -4.98 -6.01 -11.05
N ASP A 17 -6.23 -5.60 -11.13
CA ASP A 17 -7.25 -6.05 -12.07
C ASP A 17 -7.70 -4.90 -12.99
N ALA A 18 -6.74 -4.15 -13.53
CA ALA A 18 -6.96 -3.07 -14.47
C ALA A 18 -6.43 -3.45 -15.86
N ILE A 19 -7.06 -2.90 -16.90
CA ILE A 19 -6.60 -3.05 -18.28
C ILE A 19 -5.34 -2.19 -18.49
N ASP A 20 -4.41 -2.65 -19.33
CA ASP A 20 -3.26 -1.85 -19.72
C ASP A 20 -3.66 -0.46 -20.26
N GLY A 21 -2.92 0.56 -19.86
CA GLY A 21 -3.22 1.97 -20.17
C GLY A 21 -4.31 2.62 -19.32
N THR A 22 -4.93 1.91 -18.35
CA THR A 22 -5.91 2.53 -17.43
C THR A 22 -5.25 3.65 -16.62
N PRO A 23 -5.78 4.90 -16.64
CA PRO A 23 -5.19 6.01 -15.89
C PRO A 23 -5.25 5.79 -14.38
N LEU A 24 -4.14 6.06 -13.69
CA LEU A 24 -4.04 6.01 -12.24
C LEU A 24 -4.37 7.38 -11.64
N LEU A 25 -5.32 7.42 -10.70
CA LEU A 25 -5.74 8.67 -10.04
C LEU A 25 -4.96 8.96 -8.76
N ASP A 26 -4.72 7.94 -7.92
CA ASP A 26 -4.09 8.11 -6.61
C ASP A 26 -3.47 6.80 -6.10
N ILE A 27 -2.51 6.92 -5.17
CA ILE A 27 -1.90 5.81 -4.44
C ILE A 27 -1.95 6.13 -2.95
N LYS A 28 -2.58 5.25 -2.17
CA LYS A 28 -2.65 5.38 -0.69
C LYS A 28 -1.88 4.26 0.00
N PRO A 29 -1.25 4.54 1.17
CA PRO A 29 -0.71 3.47 2.00
C PRO A 29 -1.85 2.60 2.53
N TYR A 30 -1.54 1.33 2.76
CA TYR A 30 -2.43 0.41 3.46
C TYR A 30 -2.47 0.74 4.96
N ILE A 31 -3.66 0.74 5.58
CA ILE A 31 -3.85 1.14 6.98
C ILE A 31 -4.52 -0.02 7.77
N PRO A 32 -3.76 -0.76 8.61
CA PRO A 32 -4.26 -1.96 9.28
C PRO A 32 -5.46 -1.74 10.21
N SER A 33 -5.65 -0.51 10.73
CA SER A 33 -6.78 -0.22 11.63
C SER A 33 -8.13 -0.14 10.91
N ILE A 34 -8.14 -0.06 9.58
CA ILE A 34 -9.36 0.05 8.77
C ILE A 34 -9.47 -1.04 7.70
N ASP A 35 -8.47 -1.93 7.62
CA ASP A 35 -8.36 -2.95 6.58
C ASP A 35 -8.05 -4.32 7.23
N GLU A 36 -8.49 -5.44 6.62
CA GLU A 36 -8.51 -6.76 7.29
C GLU A 36 -7.33 -7.72 6.97
N LYS A 37 -6.29 -7.28 6.25
CA LYS A 37 -5.17 -8.16 5.88
C LYS A 37 -4.18 -8.32 7.03
N ALA A 38 -3.94 -9.57 7.42
CA ALA A 38 -2.85 -9.93 8.31
C ALA A 38 -1.47 -9.80 7.61
N ASN A 39 -0.41 -9.60 8.40
CA ASN A 39 0.99 -9.61 7.97
C ASN A 39 1.37 -8.60 6.87
N VAL A 40 0.79 -7.40 6.89
CA VAL A 40 1.11 -6.34 5.92
C VAL A 40 2.21 -5.41 6.43
N GLN A 41 3.11 -5.01 5.52
CA GLN A 41 4.06 -3.93 5.77
C GLN A 41 3.45 -2.57 5.45
N ILE A 42 3.35 -1.69 6.45
CA ILE A 42 2.81 -0.32 6.28
C ILE A 42 3.89 0.73 5.91
N GLY A 43 5.12 0.29 5.64
CA GLY A 43 6.20 1.13 5.13
C GLY A 43 6.49 2.38 5.98
N TRP A 44 6.56 3.55 5.33
CA TRP A 44 6.83 4.84 5.96
C TRP A 44 5.75 5.29 6.95
N LEU A 45 4.58 4.65 6.94
CA LEU A 45 3.48 5.00 7.84
C LEU A 45 3.72 4.48 9.26
N LYS A 46 4.65 3.52 9.45
CA LYS A 46 5.02 2.97 10.77
C LYS A 46 5.33 4.06 11.80
N ASP A 47 6.12 5.06 11.41
CA ASP A 47 6.59 6.10 12.34
C ASP A 47 5.55 7.21 12.57
N ARG A 48 4.51 7.27 11.73
CA ARG A 48 3.49 8.33 11.77
C ARG A 48 2.20 7.89 12.46
N LEU A 49 1.93 6.59 12.51
CA LEU A 49 0.89 6.04 13.36
C LEU A 49 1.41 6.06 14.80
N LYS A 50 1.21 7.18 15.50
CA LYS A 50 1.28 7.21 16.96
C LYS A 50 0.14 6.33 17.46
N VAL A 51 0.40 5.05 17.64
CA VAL A 51 -0.50 4.16 18.38
C VAL A 51 -0.57 4.74 19.79
N LYS A 52 -1.69 5.40 20.13
CA LYS A 52 -2.01 5.66 21.53
C LYS A 52 -2.10 4.28 22.17
N ARG A 53 -1.06 3.88 22.92
CA ARG A 53 -1.17 2.80 23.90
C ARG A 53 -2.20 3.32 24.91
N ILE A 54 -3.40 2.77 24.83
CA ILE A 54 -4.37 2.80 25.92
C ILE A 54 -3.85 1.84 26.99
#